data_AF-A0A662RUQ4-F1
#
_entry.id   AF-A0A662RUQ4-F1
#
_cell.length_a   1.000
_cell.length_b   1.000
_cell.length_c   1.000
_cell.angle_alpha   90.00
_cell.angle_beta   90.00
_cell.angle_gamma   90.00
#
_symmetry.space_group_name_H-M   'P 1'
#
loop_
_entity.id
_entity.type
_entity.pdbx_description
1 polymer ?
#
loop_
_entity_poly.entity_id
_entity_poly.type
_entity_poly.pdbx_seq_one_letter_code
_entity_poly.pdbx_strand_id
1 'polypeptide(L)'
;MSEYTINLRTLENYISIPVIPSPSDPASVFGPDVEVWEYKEGKWVHATNLECSKGYYVYVPWGTREITISGTDCTVTFDDLLTIYRSLKHGEWALVGPGTEPINVEGTGLEWHVQGYNYDEGRFIYTNTLEVGKAYWLERPLGCYAPTPHFESGYAMLEYFDTDNDGYLTSSDLAKADEMFHQGKLTEEEFHFISSLFAYPSSDPRYGSINAKCPGEILCDNNPYGSLLLETGCELILYYDKNNDGVIDVNELDACHKDWVNGKIAEPEFDYVGEAYYRKSINKLCPGCYKGKKKVTFIAKDNNGTEISGVEIRVDGALKGTT
;
A
#
# COMPACT_ATOMS: atom_id res chain seq x y z
N MET A 1 -7.85 -7.09 32.85
CA MET A 1 -7.23 -8.38 32.49
C MET A 1 -8.29 -9.14 31.75
N SER A 2 -8.04 -9.41 30.49
CA SER A 2 -8.97 -10.09 29.60
C SER A 2 -8.43 -11.49 29.33
N GLU A 3 -9.33 -12.40 28.99
CA GLU A 3 -9.00 -13.77 28.65
C GLU A 3 -9.43 -14.05 27.22
N TYR A 4 -8.59 -14.78 26.49
CA TYR A 4 -8.89 -15.21 25.14
C TYR A 4 -8.50 -16.66 24.95
N THR A 5 -9.41 -17.46 24.40
CA THR A 5 -9.18 -18.88 24.15
C THR A 5 -8.88 -19.12 22.68
N ILE A 6 -7.73 -19.74 22.39
CA ILE A 6 -7.29 -20.12 21.06
C ILE A 6 -7.38 -21.64 20.92
N ASN A 7 -7.94 -22.10 19.81
CA ASN A 7 -7.96 -23.50 19.42
C ASN A 7 -6.86 -23.77 18.41
N LEU A 8 -5.83 -24.49 18.84
CA LEU A 8 -4.74 -24.94 18.00
C LEU A 8 -5.05 -26.31 17.39
N ARG A 9 -4.86 -26.41 16.08
CA ARG A 9 -4.86 -27.67 15.33
C ARG A 9 -3.54 -28.39 15.56
N THR A 10 -3.54 -29.71 15.31
CA THR A 10 -2.29 -30.46 15.19
C THR A 10 -1.48 -29.90 14.02
N LEU A 11 -0.16 -29.84 14.19
CA LEU A 11 0.81 -29.27 13.27
C LEU A 11 0.66 -27.75 13.18
N GLU A 12 0.27 -27.22 12.02
CA GLU A 12 0.50 -25.83 11.65
C GLU A 12 -0.61 -24.91 12.11
N ASN A 13 -0.25 -23.78 12.73
CA ASN A 13 -1.17 -22.74 13.18
C ASN A 13 -0.59 -21.36 12.90
N TYR A 14 -1.39 -20.44 12.37
CA TYR A 14 -1.04 -19.05 12.12
C TYR A 14 -1.90 -18.19 13.03
N ILE A 15 -1.32 -17.74 14.14
CA ILE A 15 -2.06 -17.07 15.23
C ILE A 15 -1.49 -15.70 15.53
N SER A 16 -2.36 -14.79 15.95
CA SER A 16 -1.98 -13.57 16.65
C SER A 16 -2.46 -13.65 18.09
N ILE A 17 -1.96 -12.76 18.94
CA ILE A 17 -2.25 -12.77 20.37
C ILE A 17 -3.12 -11.55 20.73
N PRO A 18 -4.44 -11.73 20.97
CA PRO A 18 -5.34 -10.62 21.29
C PRO A 18 -5.09 -9.99 22.67
N VAL A 19 -4.39 -10.72 23.55
CA VAL A 19 -4.07 -10.29 24.92
C VAL A 19 -2.61 -10.57 25.22
N ILE A 20 -1.82 -9.55 25.53
CA ILE A 20 -0.39 -9.68 25.85
C ILE A 20 -0.25 -10.39 27.21
N PRO A 21 0.29 -11.63 27.25
CA PRO A 21 0.37 -12.38 28.49
C PRO A 21 1.53 -11.92 29.37
N SER A 22 1.43 -12.24 30.67
CA SER A 22 2.51 -12.06 31.64
C SER A 22 2.66 -13.34 32.47
N PRO A 23 3.70 -14.16 32.24
CA PRO A 23 4.84 -13.92 31.34
C PRO A 23 4.48 -14.03 29.85
N SER A 24 5.25 -13.32 29.01
CA SER A 24 5.04 -13.24 27.56
C SER A 24 5.84 -14.27 26.76
N ASP A 25 6.63 -15.13 27.39
CA ASP A 25 7.43 -16.12 26.68
C ASP A 25 6.55 -17.26 26.14
N PRO A 26 6.82 -17.79 24.94
CA PRO A 26 5.97 -18.82 24.34
C PRO A 26 5.85 -20.12 25.15
N ALA A 27 6.90 -20.54 25.85
CA ALA A 27 6.89 -21.80 26.60
C ALA A 27 5.93 -21.74 27.80
N SER A 28 5.85 -20.59 28.47
CA SER A 28 4.88 -20.36 29.55
C SER A 28 3.43 -20.30 29.07
N VAL A 29 3.20 -19.89 27.82
CA VAL A 29 1.84 -19.71 27.25
C VAL A 29 1.34 -20.98 26.58
N PHE A 30 2.18 -21.61 25.74
CA PHE A 30 1.80 -22.75 24.90
C PHE A 30 2.27 -24.10 25.43
N GLY A 31 3.19 -24.09 26.39
CA GLY A 31 3.90 -25.27 26.87
C GLY A 31 5.25 -25.46 26.17
N PRO A 32 6.18 -26.21 26.80
CA PRO A 32 7.55 -26.35 26.33
C PRO A 32 7.71 -27.22 25.08
N ASP A 33 6.64 -27.91 24.66
CA ASP A 33 6.63 -28.81 23.51
C ASP A 33 5.93 -28.23 22.28
N VAL A 34 5.53 -26.96 22.35
CA VAL A 34 4.99 -26.20 21.22
C VAL A 34 6.09 -25.28 20.69
N GLU A 35 6.34 -25.34 19.39
CA GLU A 35 7.29 -24.43 18.76
C GLU A 35 6.56 -23.18 18.27
N VAL A 36 7.09 -22.02 18.64
CA VAL A 36 6.53 -20.72 18.23
C VAL A 36 7.60 -19.94 17.49
N TRP A 37 7.26 -19.56 16.27
CA TRP A 37 8.14 -18.90 15.33
C TRP A 37 7.56 -17.54 14.93
N GLU A 38 8.43 -16.53 14.87
CA GLU A 38 8.13 -15.23 14.30
C GLU A 38 8.92 -15.04 13.00
N TYR A 39 8.37 -14.27 12.08
CA TYR A 39 9.06 -13.88 10.86
C TYR A 39 9.70 -12.51 11.04
N LYS A 40 11.02 -12.43 10.93
CA LYS A 40 11.78 -11.19 11.15
C LYS A 40 12.97 -11.15 10.21
N GLU A 41 13.15 -10.00 9.53
CA GLU A 41 14.29 -9.76 8.62
C GLU A 41 14.43 -10.85 7.55
N GLY A 42 13.31 -11.25 6.93
CA GLY A 42 13.30 -12.22 5.84
C GLY A 42 13.47 -13.69 6.25
N LYS A 43 13.43 -14.01 7.54
CA LYS A 43 13.67 -15.36 8.06
C LYS A 43 12.77 -15.72 9.24
N TRP A 44 12.56 -17.02 9.40
CA TRP A 44 11.93 -17.59 10.58
C TRP A 44 12.93 -17.67 11.73
N VAL A 45 12.52 -17.19 12.90
CA VAL A 45 13.27 -17.31 14.15
C VAL A 45 12.32 -17.73 15.26
N HIS A 46 12.82 -18.45 16.26
CA HIS A 46 12.02 -18.75 17.44
C HIS A 46 11.64 -17.47 18.17
N ALA A 47 10.34 -17.32 18.45
CA ALA A 47 9.85 -16.18 19.22
C ALA A 47 10.38 -16.25 20.65
N THR A 48 10.87 -15.13 21.16
CA THR A 48 11.31 -15.03 22.56
C THR A 48 10.24 -14.40 23.45
N ASN A 49 9.40 -13.55 22.86
CA ASN A 49 8.25 -12.92 23.50
C ASN A 49 7.09 -12.82 22.53
N LEU A 50 5.89 -12.95 23.07
CA LEU A 50 4.64 -12.65 22.41
C LEU A 50 4.36 -11.15 22.53
N GLU A 51 4.13 -10.50 21.40
CA GLU A 51 3.94 -9.06 21.29
C GLU A 51 2.61 -8.76 20.61
N CYS A 52 2.08 -7.57 20.89
CA CYS A 52 0.92 -7.05 20.19
C CYS A 52 1.21 -6.83 18.69
N SER A 53 0.18 -6.87 17.86
CA SER A 53 0.20 -6.74 16.39
C SER A 53 1.01 -7.77 15.60
N LYS A 54 1.82 -8.62 16.25
CA LYS A 54 2.57 -9.70 15.58
C LYS A 54 1.71 -10.93 15.34
N GLY A 55 1.96 -11.58 14.21
CA GLY A 55 1.52 -12.93 13.95
C GLY A 55 2.65 -13.94 14.15
N TYR A 56 2.28 -15.19 14.43
CA TYR A 56 3.20 -16.27 14.75
C TYR A 56 2.81 -17.54 13.99
N TYR A 57 3.82 -18.30 13.57
CA TYR A 57 3.65 -19.69 13.17
C TYR A 57 3.86 -20.57 14.41
N VAL A 58 2.84 -21.35 14.75
CA VAL A 58 2.81 -22.21 15.92
C VAL A 58 2.66 -23.65 15.49
N TYR A 59 3.67 -24.45 15.80
CA TYR A 59 3.70 -25.87 15.48
C TYR A 59 3.37 -26.70 16.72
N VAL A 60 2.26 -27.45 16.65
CA VAL A 60 1.80 -28.34 17.72
C VAL A 60 2.01 -29.80 17.29
N PRO A 61 3.07 -30.48 17.74
CA PRO A 61 3.40 -31.82 17.25
C PRO A 61 2.35 -32.88 17.60
N TRP A 62 1.59 -32.69 18.68
CA TRP A 62 0.73 -33.74 19.24
C TRP A 62 -0.68 -33.24 19.57
N GLY A 63 -1.63 -33.57 18.69
CA GLY A 63 -3.06 -33.33 18.90
C GLY A 63 -3.47 -31.86 18.88
N THR A 64 -4.78 -31.62 18.84
CA THR A 64 -5.33 -30.27 19.01
C THR A 64 -5.20 -29.80 20.45
N ARG A 65 -5.01 -28.50 20.67
CA ARG A 65 -4.96 -27.87 21.99
C ARG A 65 -5.94 -26.72 22.09
N GLU A 66 -6.57 -26.59 23.25
CA GLU A 66 -7.29 -25.38 23.63
C GLU A 66 -6.46 -24.66 24.69
N ILE A 67 -6.14 -23.39 24.45
CA ILE A 67 -5.27 -22.60 25.31
C ILE A 67 -5.98 -21.30 25.64
N THR A 68 -6.10 -21.01 26.93
CA THR A 68 -6.64 -19.73 27.40
C THR A 68 -5.49 -18.85 27.85
N ILE A 69 -5.38 -17.68 27.23
CA ILE A 69 -4.36 -16.68 27.50
C ILE A 69 -5.03 -15.56 28.28
N SER A 70 -4.45 -15.19 29.42
CA SER A 70 -4.93 -14.05 30.23
C SER A 70 -3.87 -12.95 30.21
N GLY A 71 -4.29 -11.71 29.97
CA GLY A 71 -3.32 -10.62 29.76
C GLY A 71 -3.92 -9.22 29.68
N THR A 72 -3.09 -8.30 29.17
CA THR A 72 -3.49 -6.92 28.83
C THR A 72 -3.99 -6.89 27.39
N ASP A 73 -5.08 -6.18 27.12
CA ASP A 73 -5.63 -6.07 25.78
C ASP A 73 -4.59 -5.53 24.78
N CYS A 74 -4.42 -6.24 23.67
CA CYS A 74 -3.71 -5.75 22.51
C CYS A 74 -4.69 -4.93 21.66
N THR A 75 -4.47 -3.64 21.55
CA THR A 75 -5.24 -2.77 20.64
C THR A 75 -4.43 -2.57 19.36
N VAL A 76 -4.99 -2.99 18.24
CA VAL A 76 -4.41 -2.81 16.91
C VAL A 76 -5.46 -2.13 16.05
N THR A 77 -5.08 -1.03 15.40
CA THR A 77 -5.93 -0.27 14.48
C THR A 77 -5.51 -0.51 13.04
N PHE A 78 -6.35 -0.09 12.10
CA PHE A 78 -5.97 -0.07 10.68
C PHE A 78 -4.72 0.79 10.43
N ASP A 79 -4.59 1.95 11.11
CA ASP A 79 -3.43 2.83 10.96
C ASP A 79 -2.13 2.17 11.42
N ASP A 80 -2.19 1.30 12.43
CA ASP A 80 -1.03 0.51 12.86
C ASP A 80 -0.60 -0.48 11.77
N LEU A 81 -1.55 -1.19 11.14
CA LEU A 81 -1.26 -2.10 10.03
C LEU A 81 -0.72 -1.36 8.81
N LEU A 82 -1.30 -0.20 8.49
CA LEU A 82 -0.82 0.65 7.41
C LEU A 82 0.59 1.18 7.67
N THR A 83 0.92 1.45 8.94
CA THR A 83 2.26 1.87 9.36
C THR A 83 3.26 0.73 9.16
N ILE A 84 2.89 -0.51 9.52
CA ILE A 84 3.71 -1.70 9.25
C ILE A 84 3.90 -1.86 7.75
N TYR A 85 2.82 -1.85 6.95
CA TYR A 85 2.89 -1.94 5.48
C TYR A 85 3.85 -0.90 4.87
N ARG A 86 3.75 0.36 5.30
CA ARG A 86 4.63 1.44 4.81
C ARG A 86 6.09 1.30 5.26
N SER A 87 6.33 0.61 6.38
CA SER A 87 7.68 0.33 6.88
C SER A 87 8.36 -0.82 6.13
N LEU A 88 7.59 -1.71 5.51
CA LEU A 88 8.11 -2.76 4.64
C LEU A 88 8.80 -2.14 3.43
N LYS A 89 9.92 -2.71 3.01
CA LYS A 89 10.43 -2.49 1.66
C LYS A 89 9.56 -3.28 0.67
N HIS A 90 9.60 -2.90 -0.59
CA HIS A 90 8.93 -3.67 -1.62
C HIS A 90 9.54 -5.07 -1.72
N GLY A 91 8.68 -6.08 -1.86
CA GLY A 91 9.00 -7.50 -1.77
C GLY A 91 9.14 -8.03 -0.34
N GLU A 92 9.00 -7.19 0.70
CA GLU A 92 9.02 -7.67 2.07
C GLU A 92 7.62 -8.02 2.57
N TRP A 93 7.62 -8.95 3.53
CA TRP A 93 6.45 -9.49 4.19
C TRP A 93 6.56 -9.30 5.69
N ALA A 94 5.44 -9.02 6.35
CA ALA A 94 5.30 -9.09 7.79
C ALA A 94 4.18 -10.07 8.14
N LEU A 95 4.42 -10.92 9.13
CA LEU A 95 3.36 -11.72 9.74
C LEU A 95 2.73 -10.89 10.86
N VAL A 96 1.50 -10.47 10.67
CA VAL A 96 0.76 -9.58 11.55
C VAL A 96 -0.51 -10.23 12.05
N GLY A 97 -1.17 -9.61 13.02
CA GLY A 97 -2.56 -9.92 13.26
C GLY A 97 -3.27 -8.87 14.11
N PRO A 98 -4.60 -8.96 14.18
CA PRO A 98 -5.40 -8.00 14.90
C PRO A 98 -5.26 -8.20 16.40
N GLY A 99 -5.69 -7.17 17.13
CA GLY A 99 -5.80 -7.18 18.58
C GLY A 99 -7.08 -7.86 19.06
N THR A 100 -7.78 -7.25 20.01
CA THR A 100 -9.04 -7.77 20.58
C THR A 100 -10.24 -7.67 19.63
N GLU A 101 -10.15 -6.89 18.56
CA GLU A 101 -11.24 -6.66 17.61
C GLU A 101 -10.80 -7.00 16.19
N PRO A 102 -11.71 -7.53 15.34
CA PRO A 102 -11.38 -7.79 13.95
C PRO A 102 -11.15 -6.49 13.18
N ILE A 103 -10.32 -6.54 12.14
CA ILE A 103 -10.04 -5.41 11.26
C ILE A 103 -10.50 -5.75 9.85
N ASN A 104 -11.40 -4.93 9.28
CA ASN A 104 -11.81 -5.02 7.88
C ASN A 104 -10.95 -4.07 7.03
N VAL A 105 -10.36 -4.60 5.96
CA VAL A 105 -9.53 -3.89 4.98
C VAL A 105 -10.19 -3.80 3.60
N GLU A 106 -11.44 -4.24 3.45
CA GLU A 106 -12.25 -4.05 2.22
C GLU A 106 -12.39 -2.56 1.89
N GLY A 107 -12.17 -2.20 0.62
CA GLY A 107 -12.11 -0.82 0.18
C GLY A 107 -11.08 -0.01 0.95
N THR A 108 -9.89 -0.56 1.22
CA THR A 108 -8.78 0.18 1.82
C THR A 108 -7.49 -0.07 1.05
N GLY A 109 -6.46 0.71 1.35
CA GLY A 109 -5.11 0.51 0.82
C GLY A 109 -4.46 -0.84 1.13
N LEU A 110 -5.11 -1.73 1.90
CA LEU A 110 -4.61 -3.06 2.24
C LEU A 110 -5.46 -4.20 1.63
N GLU A 111 -6.54 -3.90 0.89
CA GLU A 111 -7.54 -4.88 0.40
C GLU A 111 -6.95 -6.02 -0.46
N TRP A 112 -5.74 -5.86 -1.00
CA TRP A 112 -5.05 -6.87 -1.81
C TRP A 112 -3.64 -7.17 -1.33
N HIS A 113 -3.33 -6.77 -0.10
CA HIS A 113 -2.00 -6.90 0.49
C HIS A 113 -2.01 -7.79 1.74
N VAL A 114 -3.15 -8.40 2.05
CA VAL A 114 -3.33 -9.25 3.22
C VAL A 114 -3.74 -10.66 2.78
N GLN A 115 -3.01 -11.66 3.27
CA GLN A 115 -3.31 -13.07 3.02
C GLN A 115 -3.45 -13.84 4.33
N GLY A 116 -4.52 -14.62 4.46
CA GLY A 116 -4.76 -15.53 5.57
C GLY A 116 -4.58 -16.99 5.14
N TYR A 117 -4.13 -17.85 6.06
CA TYR A 117 -4.02 -19.27 5.75
C TYR A 117 -5.40 -19.95 5.78
N ASN A 118 -5.81 -20.52 4.66
CA ASN A 118 -7.00 -21.34 4.56
C ASN A 118 -6.63 -22.80 4.86
N TYR A 119 -6.99 -23.29 6.05
CA TYR A 119 -6.70 -24.64 6.49
C TYR A 119 -7.43 -25.74 5.72
N ASP A 120 -8.56 -25.43 5.11
CA ASP A 120 -9.33 -26.42 4.34
C ASP A 120 -8.71 -26.60 2.94
N GLU A 121 -8.11 -25.55 2.39
CA GLU A 121 -7.40 -25.56 1.10
C GLU A 121 -5.90 -25.82 1.22
N GLY A 122 -5.33 -25.72 2.43
CA GLY A 122 -3.89 -25.90 2.68
C GLY A 122 -3.01 -24.83 2.02
N ARG A 123 -3.52 -23.60 1.85
CA ARG A 123 -2.80 -22.50 1.18
C ARG A 123 -3.18 -21.14 1.72
N PHE A 124 -2.35 -20.14 1.47
CA PHE A 124 -2.68 -18.74 1.71
C PHE A 124 -3.62 -18.20 0.63
N ILE A 125 -4.59 -17.39 1.05
CA ILE A 125 -5.54 -16.71 0.18
C ILE A 125 -5.72 -15.27 0.62
N TYR A 126 -6.01 -14.39 -0.33
CA TYR A 126 -6.38 -13.00 -0.03
C TYR A 126 -7.64 -12.96 0.84
N THR A 127 -7.65 -12.02 1.79
CA THR A 127 -8.78 -11.82 2.70
C THR A 127 -8.93 -10.35 3.04
N ASN A 128 -10.18 -9.93 3.16
CA ASN A 128 -10.53 -8.57 3.53
C ASN A 128 -10.75 -8.40 5.03
N THR A 129 -10.78 -9.49 5.81
CA THR A 129 -11.02 -9.40 7.26
C THR A 129 -9.93 -10.16 8.01
N LEU A 130 -9.28 -9.44 8.90
CA LEU A 130 -8.37 -9.99 9.89
C LEU A 130 -9.16 -10.32 11.14
N GLU A 131 -9.38 -11.60 11.39
CA GLU A 131 -10.14 -12.13 12.52
C GLU A 131 -9.25 -12.27 13.77
N VAL A 132 -9.86 -12.06 14.94
CA VAL A 132 -9.19 -12.12 16.23
C VAL A 132 -8.52 -13.48 16.45
N GLY A 133 -7.27 -13.45 16.87
CA GLY A 133 -6.48 -14.66 17.17
C GLY A 133 -5.88 -15.37 15.95
N LYS A 134 -6.03 -14.82 14.75
CA LYS A 134 -5.40 -15.34 13.52
C LYS A 134 -4.27 -14.43 13.05
N ALA A 135 -3.24 -15.04 12.47
CA ALA A 135 -2.18 -14.32 11.80
C ALA A 135 -2.41 -14.23 10.29
N TYR A 136 -1.91 -13.15 9.72
CA TYR A 136 -2.04 -12.79 8.33
C TYR A 136 -0.70 -12.31 7.82
N TRP A 137 -0.38 -12.71 6.59
CA TRP A 137 0.70 -12.12 5.85
C TRP A 137 0.26 -10.76 5.33
N LEU A 138 1.04 -9.73 5.67
CA LEU A 138 0.96 -8.41 5.10
C LEU A 138 2.15 -8.24 4.16
N GLU A 139 1.87 -8.07 2.87
CA GLU A 139 2.88 -7.96 1.82
C GLU A 139 2.94 -6.53 1.32
N ARG A 140 4.15 -5.99 1.14
CA ARG A 140 4.33 -4.85 0.24
C ARG A 140 4.88 -5.38 -1.09
N PRO A 141 4.05 -5.52 -2.14
CA PRO A 141 4.46 -6.18 -3.36
C PRO A 141 5.61 -5.42 -4.05
N LEU A 142 6.41 -6.14 -4.85
CA LEU A 142 7.34 -5.47 -5.75
C LEU A 142 6.59 -4.53 -6.70
N GLY A 143 7.11 -3.31 -6.80
CA GLY A 143 6.56 -2.26 -7.66
C GLY A 143 7.55 -1.88 -8.74
N CYS A 144 7.03 -1.27 -9.80
CA CYS A 144 7.83 -0.87 -10.96
C CYS A 144 8.98 0.08 -10.61
N TYR A 145 8.78 1.00 -9.66
CA TYR A 145 9.81 1.99 -9.30
C TYR A 145 10.54 1.65 -8.02
N ALA A 146 10.22 0.50 -7.42
CA ALA A 146 10.81 0.11 -6.15
C ALA A 146 12.08 -0.72 -6.37
N PRO A 147 13.17 -0.46 -5.62
CA PRO A 147 14.37 -1.27 -5.70
C PRO A 147 14.07 -2.70 -5.30
N THR A 148 14.75 -3.64 -5.96
CA THR A 148 14.69 -5.06 -5.66
C THR A 148 16.03 -5.51 -5.05
N PRO A 149 16.11 -6.74 -4.50
CA PRO A 149 17.39 -7.29 -4.03
C PRO A 149 18.52 -7.25 -5.06
N HIS A 150 18.20 -7.42 -6.35
CA HIS A 150 19.19 -7.51 -7.44
C HIS A 150 19.17 -6.36 -8.45
N PHE A 151 18.13 -5.51 -8.47
CA PHE A 151 17.96 -4.45 -9.44
C PHE A 151 17.61 -3.11 -8.80
N GLU A 152 17.98 -2.01 -9.48
CA GLU A 152 17.71 -0.65 -8.99
C GLU A 152 16.20 -0.34 -8.93
N SER A 153 15.39 -1.02 -9.74
CA SER A 153 13.93 -0.98 -9.68
C SER A 153 13.29 -2.22 -10.30
N GLY A 154 12.01 -2.48 -10.03
CA GLY A 154 11.22 -3.49 -10.74
C GLY A 154 11.17 -3.24 -12.25
N TYR A 155 11.18 -1.98 -12.69
CA TYR A 155 11.23 -1.60 -14.09
C TYR A 155 12.59 -1.94 -14.72
N ALA A 156 13.70 -1.60 -14.04
CA ALA A 156 15.05 -1.96 -14.47
C ALA A 156 15.22 -3.49 -14.55
N MET A 157 14.56 -4.23 -13.65
CA MET A 157 14.50 -5.69 -13.73
C MET A 157 13.76 -6.16 -14.98
N LEU A 158 12.60 -5.59 -15.32
CA LEU A 158 11.87 -5.96 -16.53
C LEU A 158 12.68 -5.60 -17.80
N GLU A 159 13.29 -4.42 -17.86
CA GLU A 159 14.17 -4.01 -18.97
C GLU A 159 15.38 -4.93 -19.13
N TYR A 160 15.93 -5.47 -18.04
CA TYR A 160 17.01 -6.46 -18.11
C TYR A 160 16.62 -7.72 -18.90
N PHE A 161 15.35 -8.13 -18.82
CA PHE A 161 14.83 -9.29 -19.53
C PHE A 161 14.30 -8.96 -20.94
N ASP A 162 13.93 -7.71 -21.22
CA ASP A 162 13.53 -7.20 -22.55
C ASP A 162 14.73 -6.95 -23.45
N THR A 163 15.36 -8.03 -23.91
CA THR A 163 16.65 -7.93 -24.62
C THR A 163 16.58 -7.21 -25.98
N ASP A 164 15.42 -7.19 -26.63
CA ASP A 164 15.18 -6.49 -27.90
C ASP A 164 14.55 -5.10 -27.71
N ASN A 165 14.24 -4.70 -26.48
CA ASN A 165 13.69 -3.40 -26.09
C ASN A 165 12.41 -3.04 -26.84
N ASP A 166 11.52 -4.03 -27.05
CA ASP A 166 10.25 -3.81 -27.73
C ASP A 166 9.10 -3.50 -26.75
N GLY A 167 9.38 -3.54 -25.44
CA GLY A 167 8.42 -3.30 -24.36
C GLY A 167 7.60 -4.54 -23.98
N TYR A 168 7.97 -5.73 -24.49
CA TYR A 168 7.31 -7.00 -24.20
C TYR A 168 8.31 -8.08 -23.77
N LEU A 169 7.99 -8.75 -22.67
CA LEU A 169 8.64 -10.01 -22.31
C LEU A 169 7.96 -11.17 -23.03
N THR A 170 8.77 -12.08 -23.53
CA THR A 170 8.30 -13.33 -24.16
C THR A 170 8.42 -14.52 -23.20
N SER A 171 7.87 -15.66 -23.59
CA SER A 171 8.09 -16.92 -22.85
C SER A 171 9.57 -17.31 -22.73
N SER A 172 10.40 -16.86 -23.68
CA SER A 172 11.85 -17.09 -23.63
C SER A 172 12.50 -16.27 -22.52
N ASP A 173 12.02 -15.05 -22.28
CA ASP A 173 12.55 -14.19 -21.23
C ASP A 173 12.11 -14.67 -19.86
N LEU A 174 10.87 -15.18 -19.75
CA LEU A 174 10.41 -15.88 -18.56
C LEU A 174 11.25 -17.13 -18.26
N ALA A 175 11.64 -17.90 -19.28
CA ALA A 175 12.52 -19.06 -19.10
C ALA A 175 13.92 -18.67 -18.59
N LYS A 176 14.46 -17.53 -19.04
CA LYS A 176 15.73 -16.98 -18.49
C LYS A 176 15.55 -16.57 -17.02
N ALA A 177 14.43 -15.93 -16.68
CA ALA A 177 14.14 -15.55 -15.30
C ALA A 177 14.00 -16.78 -14.40
N ASP A 178 13.34 -17.84 -14.87
CA ASP A 178 13.20 -19.11 -14.17
C ASP A 178 14.57 -19.77 -13.93
N GLU A 179 15.46 -19.75 -14.92
CA GLU A 179 16.84 -20.24 -14.75
C GLU A 179 17.59 -19.43 -13.68
N MET A 180 17.48 -18.10 -13.71
CA MET A 180 18.13 -17.24 -12.71
C MET A 180 17.57 -17.44 -11.30
N PHE A 181 16.26 -17.66 -11.17
CA PHE A 181 15.62 -18.01 -9.91
C PHE A 181 16.19 -19.33 -9.35
N HIS A 182 16.26 -20.39 -10.15
CA HIS A 182 16.84 -21.67 -9.73
C HIS A 182 18.36 -21.59 -9.42
N GLN A 183 19.05 -20.60 -9.98
CA GLN A 183 20.45 -20.30 -9.66
C GLN A 183 20.61 -19.43 -8.40
N GLY A 184 19.52 -19.00 -7.77
CA GLY A 184 19.53 -18.08 -6.62
C GLY A 184 19.97 -16.65 -6.98
N LYS A 185 19.86 -16.26 -8.25
CA LYS A 185 20.14 -14.91 -8.75
C LYS A 185 18.91 -14.01 -8.82
N LEU A 186 17.73 -14.59 -8.62
CA LEU A 186 16.49 -13.88 -8.34
C LEU A 186 15.91 -14.44 -7.05
N THR A 187 15.23 -13.58 -6.31
CA THR A 187 14.32 -13.97 -5.24
C THR A 187 13.01 -14.52 -5.79
N GLU A 188 12.23 -15.19 -4.95
CA GLU A 188 10.90 -15.69 -5.32
C GLU A 188 9.97 -14.54 -5.72
N GLU A 189 10.06 -13.42 -5.02
CA GLU A 189 9.28 -12.21 -5.27
C GLU A 189 9.64 -11.58 -6.63
N GLU A 190 10.93 -11.49 -6.95
CA GLU A 190 11.38 -10.96 -8.24
C GLU A 190 10.89 -11.83 -9.40
N PHE A 191 10.99 -13.16 -9.26
CA PHE A 191 10.47 -14.08 -10.25
C PHE A 191 8.94 -14.01 -10.38
N HIS A 192 8.23 -13.88 -9.25
CA HIS A 192 6.78 -13.69 -9.25
C HIS A 192 6.37 -12.37 -9.94
N PHE A 193 7.10 -11.29 -9.70
CA PHE A 193 6.87 -10.01 -10.36
C PHE A 193 6.98 -10.13 -11.89
N ILE A 194 8.03 -10.78 -12.40
CA ILE A 194 8.24 -11.03 -13.83
C ILE A 194 7.14 -11.95 -14.39
N SER A 195 6.87 -13.08 -13.74
CA SER A 195 5.87 -14.05 -14.21
C SER A 195 4.45 -13.50 -14.24
N SER A 196 4.14 -12.50 -13.39
CA SER A 196 2.83 -11.85 -13.37
C SER A 196 2.46 -11.13 -14.67
N LEU A 197 3.43 -10.75 -15.52
CA LEU A 197 3.15 -10.20 -16.87
C LEU A 197 2.45 -11.23 -17.77
N PHE A 198 2.55 -12.51 -17.45
CA PHE A 198 2.00 -13.63 -18.21
C PHE A 198 0.70 -14.19 -17.60
N ALA A 199 0.14 -13.51 -16.60
CA ALA A 199 -1.13 -13.91 -15.97
C ALA A 199 -2.35 -13.76 -16.91
N TYR A 200 -2.21 -12.96 -17.97
CA TYR A 200 -3.25 -12.76 -18.98
C TYR A 200 -3.22 -13.87 -20.05
N PRO A 201 -4.31 -14.11 -20.80
CA PRO A 201 -4.25 -14.94 -21.99
C PRO A 201 -3.31 -14.33 -23.04
N SER A 202 -2.61 -15.17 -23.83
CA SER A 202 -1.67 -14.70 -24.87
C SER A 202 -2.29 -13.86 -25.99
N SER A 203 -3.63 -13.82 -26.08
CA SER A 203 -4.37 -12.94 -26.99
C SER A 203 -4.62 -11.54 -26.42
N ASP A 204 -4.41 -11.33 -25.12
CA ASP A 204 -4.59 -10.04 -24.46
C ASP A 204 -3.36 -9.16 -24.69
N PRO A 205 -3.51 -7.89 -25.11
CA PRO A 205 -2.38 -6.99 -25.36
C PRO A 205 -1.53 -6.71 -24.11
N ARG A 206 -2.02 -7.03 -22.90
CA ARG A 206 -1.25 -6.93 -21.66
C ARG A 206 -0.31 -8.11 -21.43
N TYR A 207 -0.49 -9.21 -22.17
CA TYR A 207 0.36 -10.38 -22.04
C TYR A 207 1.81 -10.03 -22.37
N GLY A 208 2.70 -10.21 -21.40
CA GLY A 208 4.12 -9.88 -21.52
C GLY A 208 4.41 -8.37 -21.56
N SER A 209 3.41 -7.50 -21.59
CA SER A 209 3.63 -6.06 -21.78
C SER A 209 4.21 -5.41 -20.52
N ILE A 210 5.43 -4.89 -20.63
CA ILE A 210 6.09 -4.14 -19.57
C ILE A 210 5.32 -2.86 -19.30
N ASN A 211 4.92 -2.13 -20.33
CA ASN A 211 4.16 -0.89 -20.19
C ASN A 211 2.76 -1.11 -19.60
N ALA A 212 2.15 -2.28 -19.78
CA ALA A 212 0.89 -2.60 -19.12
C ALA A 212 1.08 -2.87 -17.61
N LYS A 213 2.22 -3.44 -17.21
CA LYS A 213 2.57 -3.69 -15.81
C LYS A 213 3.11 -2.44 -15.12
N CYS A 214 3.93 -1.68 -15.84
CA CYS A 214 4.74 -0.56 -15.40
C CYS A 214 4.64 0.60 -16.39
N PRO A 215 3.54 1.36 -16.35
CA PRO A 215 3.22 2.34 -17.40
C PRO A 215 4.12 3.58 -17.41
N GLY A 216 4.98 3.79 -16.41
CA GLY A 216 5.90 4.93 -16.31
C GLY A 216 5.84 5.63 -14.94
N GLU A 217 6.88 6.40 -14.60
CA GLU A 217 6.85 7.30 -13.45
C GLU A 217 5.92 8.48 -13.76
N ILE A 218 5.21 8.99 -12.75
CA ILE A 218 4.46 10.24 -12.86
C ILE A 218 5.46 11.39 -12.75
N LEU A 219 5.48 12.23 -13.79
CA LEU A 219 6.29 13.43 -13.85
C LEU A 219 5.37 14.66 -13.95
N CYS A 220 5.97 15.84 -13.82
CA CYS A 220 5.27 17.11 -14.00
C CYS A 220 4.41 17.18 -15.27
N ASP A 221 4.94 16.66 -16.35
CA ASP A 221 4.44 16.73 -17.73
C ASP A 221 3.93 15.38 -18.23
N ASN A 222 3.83 14.37 -17.36
CA ASN A 222 3.35 13.04 -17.73
C ASN A 222 2.62 12.35 -16.57
N ASN A 223 1.42 11.83 -16.83
CA ASN A 223 0.72 10.89 -15.98
C ASN A 223 0.34 9.67 -16.82
N PRO A 224 1.14 8.60 -16.78
CA PRO A 224 0.93 7.44 -17.64
C PRO A 224 -0.26 6.57 -17.23
N TYR A 225 -0.79 6.75 -16.01
CA TYR A 225 -2.00 6.08 -15.55
C TYR A 225 -3.26 6.73 -16.16
N GLY A 226 -3.20 8.04 -16.46
CA GLY A 226 -4.27 8.77 -17.14
C GLY A 226 -5.61 8.73 -16.40
N SER A 227 -5.61 8.37 -15.11
CA SER A 227 -6.83 8.28 -14.32
C SER A 227 -7.47 9.66 -14.25
N LEU A 228 -8.80 9.69 -14.17
CA LEU A 228 -9.58 10.93 -14.24
C LEU A 228 -9.35 11.75 -15.53
N LEU A 229 -8.75 11.17 -16.58
CA LEU A 229 -8.35 11.85 -17.83
C LEU A 229 -7.34 12.99 -17.60
N LEU A 230 -6.47 12.85 -16.61
CA LEU A 230 -5.40 13.80 -16.31
C LEU A 230 -4.11 13.26 -16.92
N GLU A 231 -3.58 13.96 -17.92
CA GLU A 231 -2.47 13.49 -18.75
C GLU A 231 -1.09 13.84 -18.15
N THR A 232 -1.07 14.70 -17.14
CA THR A 232 0.17 15.16 -16.48
C THR A 232 0.10 15.07 -14.97
N GLY A 233 1.25 14.85 -14.30
CA GLY A 233 1.31 14.93 -12.84
C GLY A 233 0.95 16.31 -12.31
N CYS A 234 1.21 17.39 -13.07
CA CYS A 234 0.77 18.73 -12.69
C CYS A 234 -0.76 18.84 -12.62
N GLU A 235 -1.48 18.32 -13.62
CA GLU A 235 -2.94 18.28 -13.61
C GLU A 235 -3.48 17.45 -12.45
N LEU A 236 -2.86 16.31 -12.16
CA LEU A 236 -3.21 15.45 -11.03
C LEU A 236 -3.11 16.17 -9.69
N ILE A 237 -1.99 16.83 -9.40
CA ILE A 237 -1.83 17.54 -8.12
C ILE A 237 -2.78 18.76 -8.05
N LEU A 238 -2.92 19.52 -9.14
CA LEU A 238 -3.84 20.66 -9.19
C LEU A 238 -5.31 20.24 -9.07
N TYR A 239 -5.67 19.04 -9.52
CA TYR A 239 -7.00 18.49 -9.31
C TYR A 239 -7.33 18.36 -7.82
N TYR A 240 -6.36 17.96 -6.99
CA TYR A 240 -6.55 17.79 -5.55
C TYR A 240 -6.33 19.07 -4.72
N ASP A 241 -5.61 20.08 -5.22
CA ASP A 241 -5.50 21.43 -4.63
C ASP A 241 -6.83 22.21 -4.76
N LYS A 242 -7.86 21.76 -4.03
CA LYS A 242 -9.23 22.28 -4.10
C LYS A 242 -9.29 23.74 -3.66
N ASN A 243 -8.52 24.11 -2.64
CA ASN A 243 -8.52 25.47 -2.14
C ASN A 243 -7.69 26.44 -3.04
N ASN A 244 -6.93 25.87 -3.99
CA ASN A 244 -6.06 26.53 -4.96
C ASN A 244 -5.03 27.45 -4.28
N ASP A 245 -4.37 26.98 -3.23
CA ASP A 245 -3.34 27.73 -2.51
C ASP A 245 -1.90 27.26 -2.84
N GLY A 246 -1.75 26.22 -3.63
CA GLY A 246 -0.47 25.69 -4.06
C GLY A 246 0.19 24.75 -3.05
N VAL A 247 -0.55 24.29 -2.04
CA VAL A 247 -0.11 23.35 -1.00
C VAL A 247 -1.21 22.31 -0.77
N ILE A 248 -0.90 21.03 -0.99
CA ILE A 248 -1.81 19.96 -0.60
C ILE A 248 -1.89 19.89 0.92
N ASP A 249 -3.08 20.14 1.47
CA ASP A 249 -3.39 19.99 2.89
C ASP A 249 -3.90 18.59 3.24
N VAL A 250 -4.21 18.35 4.52
CA VAL A 250 -4.69 17.02 4.97
C VAL A 250 -6.05 16.66 4.40
N ASN A 251 -6.96 17.62 4.23
CA ASN A 251 -8.29 17.35 3.67
C ASN A 251 -8.20 17.03 2.18
N GLU A 252 -7.28 17.67 1.47
CA GLU A 252 -7.01 17.44 0.06
C GLU A 252 -6.32 16.08 -0.16
N LEU A 253 -5.35 15.74 0.70
CA LEU A 253 -4.75 14.41 0.69
C LEU A 253 -5.78 13.33 1.05
N ASP A 254 -6.67 13.57 2.02
CA ASP A 254 -7.75 12.63 2.37
C ASP A 254 -8.73 12.42 1.20
N ALA A 255 -8.97 13.45 0.39
CA ALA A 255 -9.78 13.31 -0.83
C ALA A 255 -9.06 12.44 -1.87
N CYS A 256 -7.76 12.65 -2.06
CA CYS A 256 -6.92 11.81 -2.92
C CYS A 256 -6.87 10.36 -2.44
N HIS A 257 -6.69 10.15 -1.13
CA HIS A 257 -6.73 8.85 -0.50
C HIS A 257 -8.06 8.13 -0.75
N LYS A 258 -9.19 8.82 -0.62
CA LYS A 258 -10.52 8.25 -0.94
C LYS A 258 -10.63 7.84 -2.40
N ASP A 259 -10.11 8.61 -3.33
CA ASP A 259 -10.18 8.27 -4.75
C ASP A 259 -9.27 7.07 -5.09
N TRP A 260 -8.11 6.95 -4.46
CA TRP A 260 -7.27 5.75 -4.55
C TRP A 260 -7.95 4.52 -3.96
N VAL A 261 -8.46 4.65 -2.74
CA VAL A 261 -9.23 3.61 -2.04
C VAL A 261 -10.41 3.11 -2.89
N ASN A 262 -11.08 3.99 -3.62
CA ASN A 262 -12.20 3.63 -4.50
C ASN A 262 -11.76 3.18 -5.91
N GLY A 263 -10.45 2.99 -6.14
CA GLY A 263 -9.90 2.56 -7.44
C GLY A 263 -10.06 3.59 -8.56
N LYS A 264 -10.34 4.86 -8.25
CA LYS A 264 -10.44 5.93 -9.26
C LYS A 264 -9.09 6.43 -9.74
N ILE A 265 -8.05 6.30 -8.92
CA ILE A 265 -6.66 6.58 -9.24
C ILE A 265 -5.80 5.39 -8.79
N ALA A 266 -4.66 5.20 -9.42
CA ALA A 266 -3.69 4.16 -9.05
C ALA A 266 -2.87 4.58 -7.82
N GLU A 267 -2.26 3.61 -7.12
CA GLU A 267 -1.36 3.87 -5.98
C GLU A 267 -0.23 4.86 -6.33
N PRO A 268 0.44 4.76 -7.50
CA PRO A 268 1.47 5.74 -7.87
C PRO A 268 0.93 7.17 -8.01
N GLU A 269 -0.33 7.34 -8.41
CA GLU A 269 -0.98 8.66 -8.46
C GLU A 269 -1.23 9.22 -7.06
N PHE A 270 -1.63 8.37 -6.12
CA PHE A 270 -1.77 8.75 -4.71
C PHE A 270 -0.43 9.12 -4.08
N ASP A 271 0.59 8.29 -4.29
CA ASP A 271 1.94 8.55 -3.78
C ASP A 271 2.53 9.86 -4.32
N TYR A 272 2.30 10.14 -5.61
CA TYR A 272 2.75 11.39 -6.24
C TYR A 272 2.08 12.63 -5.63
N VAL A 273 0.77 12.57 -5.33
CA VAL A 273 0.07 13.64 -4.60
C VAL A 273 0.55 13.73 -3.15
N GLY A 274 0.83 12.58 -2.52
CA GLY A 274 1.43 12.48 -1.18
C GLY A 274 2.80 13.17 -1.08
N GLU A 275 3.63 13.07 -2.11
CA GLU A 275 4.90 13.80 -2.19
C GLU A 275 4.71 15.33 -2.19
N ALA A 276 3.70 15.84 -2.90
CA ALA A 276 3.36 17.25 -2.88
C ALA A 276 2.93 17.71 -1.46
N TYR A 277 2.12 16.88 -0.79
CA TYR A 277 1.73 17.09 0.61
C TYR A 277 2.93 17.09 1.56
N TYR A 278 3.87 16.16 1.39
CA TYR A 278 5.07 16.07 2.22
C TYR A 278 5.99 17.29 2.04
N ARG A 279 6.18 17.74 0.79
CA ARG A 279 7.02 18.90 0.45
C ARG A 279 6.42 20.24 0.88
N LYS A 280 5.13 20.26 1.23
CA LYS A 280 4.35 21.44 1.60
C LYS A 280 4.39 22.54 0.52
N SER A 281 4.46 22.13 -0.75
CA SER A 281 4.39 23.03 -1.90
C SER A 281 4.36 22.23 -3.20
N ILE A 282 3.36 22.50 -4.04
CA ILE A 282 3.27 21.93 -5.40
C ILE A 282 4.50 22.32 -6.21
N ASN A 283 4.92 23.59 -6.16
CA ASN A 283 6.07 24.07 -6.93
C ASN A 283 7.43 23.53 -6.45
N LYS A 284 7.52 22.91 -5.26
CA LYS A 284 8.72 22.17 -4.86
C LYS A 284 8.80 20.77 -5.44
N LEU A 285 7.66 20.14 -5.72
CA LEU A 285 7.61 18.88 -6.44
C LEU A 285 7.68 19.14 -7.96
N CYS A 286 6.84 20.05 -8.43
CA CYS A 286 6.68 20.39 -9.83
C CYS A 286 6.83 21.90 -10.10
N PRO A 287 8.05 22.39 -10.35
CA PRO A 287 8.31 23.82 -10.55
C PRO A 287 7.49 24.44 -11.67
N GLY A 288 6.74 25.50 -11.35
CA GLY A 288 5.93 26.24 -12.32
C GLY A 288 4.54 25.64 -12.60
N CYS A 289 4.21 24.52 -11.95
CA CYS A 289 2.89 23.91 -12.05
C CYS A 289 1.81 24.83 -11.45
N TYR A 290 1.97 25.23 -10.18
CA TYR A 290 1.05 26.16 -9.54
C TYR A 290 1.42 27.60 -9.87
N LYS A 291 0.54 28.30 -10.60
CA LYS A 291 0.77 29.68 -11.06
C LYS A 291 0.19 30.75 -10.14
N GLY A 292 -0.39 30.37 -9.00
CA GLY A 292 -1.01 31.31 -8.06
C GLY A 292 -2.41 31.75 -8.47
N LYS A 293 -3.15 32.29 -7.49
CA LYS A 293 -4.32 33.14 -7.77
C LYS A 293 -3.82 34.46 -8.38
N LYS A 294 -4.27 34.79 -9.59
CA LYS A 294 -4.09 36.13 -10.13
C LYS A 294 -4.98 37.08 -9.34
N LYS A 295 -4.38 38.09 -8.69
CA LYS A 295 -5.12 39.17 -8.06
C LYS A 295 -5.81 39.98 -9.16
N VAL A 296 -7.14 39.95 -9.18
CA VAL A 296 -7.96 40.80 -10.04
C VAL A 296 -8.46 41.95 -9.19
N THR A 297 -8.13 43.18 -9.59
CA THR A 297 -8.66 44.40 -8.97
C THR A 297 -9.82 44.87 -9.83
N PHE A 298 -11.00 44.99 -9.23
CA PHE A 298 -12.15 45.63 -9.86
C PHE A 298 -12.18 47.11 -9.47
N ILE A 299 -12.29 47.98 -10.46
CA ILE A 299 -12.45 49.43 -10.27
C ILE A 299 -13.78 49.81 -10.91
N ALA A 300 -14.74 50.24 -10.10
CA ALA A 300 -16.00 50.77 -10.61
C ALA A 300 -15.83 52.27 -10.92
N LYS A 301 -16.36 52.70 -12.07
CA LYS A 301 -16.36 54.11 -12.50
C LYS A 301 -17.74 54.55 -12.93
N ASP A 302 -18.07 55.81 -12.68
CA ASP A 302 -19.28 56.45 -13.20
C ASP A 302 -19.15 56.78 -14.70
N ASN A 303 -20.22 57.34 -15.29
CA ASN A 303 -20.25 57.73 -16.72
C ASN A 303 -19.24 58.83 -17.07
N ASN A 304 -18.64 59.50 -16.09
CA ASN A 304 -17.62 60.52 -16.26
C ASN A 304 -16.19 59.98 -16.05
N GLY A 305 -16.04 58.68 -15.73
CA GLY A 305 -14.75 58.04 -15.47
C GLY A 305 -14.24 58.22 -14.04
N THR A 306 -15.06 58.74 -13.12
CA THR A 306 -14.72 58.91 -11.70
C THR A 306 -14.88 57.58 -10.96
N GLU A 307 -13.90 57.18 -10.16
CA GLU A 307 -13.98 55.95 -9.35
C GLU A 307 -15.07 56.06 -8.28
N ILE A 308 -15.85 54.99 -8.14
CA ILE A 308 -16.95 54.88 -7.17
C ILE A 308 -16.78 53.64 -6.31
N SER A 309 -17.17 53.73 -5.04
CA SER A 309 -17.09 52.65 -4.06
C SER A 309 -18.48 52.10 -3.70
N GLY A 310 -18.51 50.92 -3.08
CA GLY A 310 -19.72 50.24 -2.64
C GLY A 310 -20.44 49.43 -3.72
N VAL A 311 -19.81 49.19 -4.87
CA VAL A 311 -20.43 48.38 -5.95
C VAL A 311 -20.24 46.90 -5.65
N GLU A 312 -21.34 46.16 -5.51
CA GLU A 312 -21.30 44.71 -5.32
C GLU A 312 -20.67 43.99 -6.51
N ILE A 313 -19.59 43.25 -6.26
CA ILE A 313 -19.00 42.31 -7.21
C ILE A 313 -19.65 40.95 -6.99
N ARG A 314 -20.41 40.49 -7.98
CA ARG A 314 -20.98 39.14 -8.01
C ARG A 314 -20.39 38.34 -9.17
N VAL A 315 -19.98 37.10 -8.88
CA VAL A 315 -19.53 36.13 -9.89
C VAL A 315 -20.43 34.91 -9.77
N ASP A 316 -21.07 34.53 -10.88
CA ASP A 316 -22.08 33.45 -10.94
C ASP A 316 -23.20 33.59 -9.90
N GLY A 317 -23.64 34.83 -9.67
CA GLY A 317 -24.71 35.16 -8.71
C GLY A 317 -24.26 35.26 -7.25
N ALA A 318 -23.08 34.74 -6.89
CA ALA A 318 -22.53 34.83 -5.54
C ALA A 318 -21.78 36.15 -5.30
N LEU A 319 -22.05 36.83 -4.17
CA LEU A 319 -21.33 38.03 -3.75
C LEU A 319 -19.87 37.67 -3.40
N LYS A 320 -18.92 38.31 -4.08
CA LYS A 320 -17.47 38.13 -3.89
C LYS A 320 -16.81 39.31 -3.19
N GLY A 321 -17.47 40.47 -3.14
CA GLY A 321 -17.00 41.65 -2.43
C GLY A 321 -17.70 42.92 -2.90
N THR A 322 -17.16 44.06 -2.51
CA THR A 322 -17.56 45.39 -2.98
C THR A 322 -16.33 46.17 -3.41
N THR A 323 -16.42 46.95 -4.49
CA THR A 323 -15.36 47.92 -4.87
C THR A 323 -15.30 49.09 -3.90
#